data_AF-A0A368KDE5-F1
#
_entry.id   AF-A0A368KDE5-F1
#
_cell.length_a   1.000
_cell.length_b   1.000
_cell.length_c   1.000
_cell.angle_alpha   90.00
_cell.angle_beta   90.00
_cell.angle_gamma   90.00
#
_symmetry.space_group_name_H-M   'P 1'
#
loop_
_entity.id
_entity.type
_entity.pdbx_description
1 polymer ?
#
loop_
_entity_poly.entity_id
_entity_poly.type
_entity_poly.pdbx_seq_one_letter_code
_entity_poly.pdbx_strand_id
1 'polypeptide(L)'
;MDFVARNIFTALVVVLPMSTAFAQGVGVSAQNPTNSVAVALHDKDAYLHQQYSPDTLPKNVFDAITQHGAKPVGFKRISIESKVVVDKMGVAVPVSSESESIYENAGNGFVRQVGVTKLNGFEQSYFFALNYRGVMALRAQGISVNATTMPPIADTISVNHIDGSVEGSHFSYAATETTNMPGSATIEVRYDCSAGKSYPASQINPMIQGPAHDVECHSLNVNGVVIGITRYGYLEKYGVAVLIHSKNPSLETSKTVTSFKEE
;
A
#
# COMPACT_ATOMS: atom_id res chain seq x y z
N MET A 1 11.44 -7.12 -25.11
CA MET A 1 11.87 -6.77 -23.74
C MET A 1 10.71 -6.22 -22.87
N ASP A 2 9.45 -6.40 -23.28
CA ASP A 2 8.27 -5.81 -22.60
C ASP A 2 7.59 -6.67 -21.52
N PHE A 3 8.03 -7.91 -21.33
CA PHE A 3 7.39 -8.83 -20.39
C PHE A 3 7.82 -8.64 -18.92
N VAL A 4 8.97 -7.98 -18.69
CA VAL A 4 9.52 -7.80 -17.33
C VAL A 4 8.85 -6.62 -16.61
N ALA A 5 8.47 -5.56 -17.33
CA ALA A 5 7.88 -4.34 -16.77
C ALA A 5 6.44 -4.54 -16.26
N ARG A 6 5.63 -5.37 -16.94
CA ARG A 6 4.24 -5.64 -16.50
C ARG A 6 4.14 -6.39 -15.17
N ASN A 7 5.14 -7.18 -14.81
CA ASN A 7 5.12 -8.02 -13.60
C ASN A 7 5.77 -7.37 -12.36
N ILE A 8 6.38 -6.18 -12.47
CA ILE A 8 6.84 -5.42 -11.30
C ILE A 8 5.67 -4.70 -10.61
N PHE A 9 4.59 -4.43 -11.36
CA PHE A 9 3.37 -3.79 -10.85
C PHE A 9 2.67 -4.56 -9.74
N THR A 10 2.75 -5.89 -9.76
CA THR A 10 2.07 -6.78 -8.80
C THR A 10 2.78 -6.87 -7.45
N ALA A 11 3.96 -6.27 -7.30
CA ALA A 11 4.81 -6.41 -6.11
C ALA A 11 4.42 -5.49 -4.95
N LEU A 12 3.89 -4.31 -5.27
CA LEU A 12 3.53 -3.28 -4.28
C LEU A 12 2.01 -3.19 -4.03
N VAL A 13 1.22 -3.85 -4.88
CA VAL A 13 -0.22 -3.99 -4.73
C VAL A 13 -0.46 -5.38 -4.17
N VAL A 14 -1.08 -5.48 -2.99
CA VAL A 14 -1.66 -6.73 -2.48
C VAL A 14 -2.29 -7.48 -3.66
N VAL A 15 -1.83 -8.71 -3.90
CA VAL A 15 -2.17 -9.48 -5.10
C VAL A 15 -3.67 -9.75 -5.13
N LEU A 16 -4.42 -8.87 -5.76
CA LEU A 16 -5.75 -9.19 -6.27
C LEU A 16 -5.57 -9.95 -7.58
N PRO A 17 -6.21 -11.12 -7.76
CA PRO A 17 -6.14 -11.85 -9.01
C PRO A 17 -6.75 -11.00 -10.14
N MET A 18 -5.92 -10.57 -11.09
CA MET A 18 -6.40 -9.98 -12.34
C MET A 18 -7.04 -11.08 -13.20
N SER A 19 -8.36 -11.23 -13.11
CA SER A 19 -9.14 -12.03 -14.04
C SER A 19 -9.28 -11.27 -15.37
N THR A 20 -8.79 -11.86 -16.47
CA THR A 20 -9.03 -11.36 -17.82
C THR A 20 -10.48 -11.63 -18.22
N ALA A 21 -11.35 -10.63 -18.10
CA ALA A 21 -12.70 -10.67 -18.68
C ALA A 21 -12.73 -9.82 -19.95
N PHE A 22 -13.08 -10.44 -21.07
CA PHE A 22 -13.49 -9.74 -22.29
C PHE A 22 -14.90 -9.19 -22.08
N ALA A 23 -15.11 -7.90 -22.30
CA ALA A 23 -16.45 -7.33 -22.44
C ALA A 23 -16.49 -6.38 -23.65
N GLN A 24 -17.27 -6.77 -24.66
CA GLN A 24 -17.79 -5.87 -25.69
C GLN A 24 -19.07 -5.22 -25.12
N GLY A 25 -19.09 -3.89 -25.09
CA GLY A 25 -20.26 -3.13 -24.67
C GLY A 25 -20.00 -1.63 -24.82
N VAL A 26 -20.37 -1.07 -25.97
CA VAL A 26 -20.22 0.36 -26.25
C VAL A 26 -21.36 1.12 -25.58
N GLY A 27 -21.09 1.65 -24.39
CA GLY A 27 -21.93 2.63 -23.72
C GLY A 27 -21.06 3.81 -23.32
N VAL A 28 -21.10 4.90 -24.09
CA VAL A 28 -20.38 6.14 -23.78
C VAL A 28 -21.12 6.83 -22.63
N SER A 29 -20.81 6.43 -21.41
CA SER A 29 -21.06 7.26 -20.23
C SER A 29 -19.97 8.32 -20.19
N ALA A 30 -20.37 9.59 -20.18
CA ALA A 30 -19.46 10.71 -19.97
C ALA A 30 -18.79 10.54 -18.59
N GLN A 31 -17.59 9.99 -18.58
CA GLN A 31 -16.75 9.95 -17.39
C GLN A 31 -16.52 11.39 -16.94
N ASN A 32 -16.87 11.70 -15.69
CA ASN A 32 -16.43 12.94 -15.06
C ASN A 32 -14.92 13.09 -15.30
N PRO A 33 -14.45 14.20 -15.90
CA PRO A 33 -13.05 14.36 -16.33
C PRO A 33 -12.04 14.27 -15.18
N THR A 34 -12.51 14.31 -13.93
CA THR A 34 -11.72 14.24 -12.69
C THR A 34 -11.06 12.88 -12.45
N ASN A 35 -11.47 11.81 -13.14
CA ASN A 35 -10.99 10.45 -12.88
C ASN A 35 -10.25 9.84 -14.09
N SER A 36 -9.54 10.66 -14.85
CA SER A 36 -8.72 10.20 -15.99
C SER A 36 -7.26 9.95 -15.58
N VAL A 37 -6.56 9.07 -16.30
CA VAL A 37 -5.13 8.81 -16.07
C VAL A 37 -4.32 10.10 -16.18
N ALA A 38 -4.62 10.93 -17.20
CA ALA A 38 -3.92 12.20 -17.40
C ALA A 38 -4.02 13.12 -16.19
N VAL A 39 -5.20 13.24 -15.58
CA VAL A 39 -5.40 14.06 -14.36
C VAL A 39 -4.60 13.48 -13.19
N ALA A 40 -4.73 12.18 -12.93
CA ALA A 40 -4.05 11.52 -11.81
C ALA A 40 -2.52 11.62 -11.91
N LEU A 41 -1.96 11.56 -13.13
CA LEU A 41 -0.52 11.63 -13.35
C LEU A 41 0.02 13.06 -13.40
N HIS A 42 -0.80 14.04 -13.83
CA HIS A 42 -0.41 15.45 -13.88
C HIS A 42 -0.39 16.10 -12.49
N ASP A 43 -1.46 15.93 -11.70
CA ASP A 43 -1.61 16.53 -10.37
C ASP A 43 -1.87 15.45 -9.31
N LYS A 44 -0.78 14.82 -8.90
CA LYS A 44 -0.78 13.66 -8.00
C LYS A 44 -1.28 14.02 -6.61
N ASP A 45 -0.92 15.19 -6.10
CA ASP A 45 -1.32 15.65 -4.78
C ASP A 45 -2.84 15.93 -4.77
N ALA A 46 -3.38 16.66 -5.76
CA ALA A 46 -4.81 16.88 -5.85
C ALA A 46 -5.60 15.58 -5.99
N TYR A 47 -5.10 14.65 -6.83
CA TYR A 47 -5.71 13.33 -7.00
C TYR A 47 -5.69 12.52 -5.69
N LEU A 48 -4.56 12.52 -4.97
CA LEU A 48 -4.41 11.85 -3.68
C LEU A 48 -5.42 12.40 -2.65
N HIS A 49 -5.51 13.73 -2.52
CA HIS A 49 -6.44 14.35 -1.56
C HIS A 49 -7.91 14.11 -1.91
N GLN A 50 -8.26 14.12 -3.20
CA GLN A 50 -9.64 13.91 -3.65
C GLN A 50 -10.09 12.46 -3.48
N GLN A 51 -9.26 11.50 -3.87
CA GLN A 51 -9.67 10.08 -3.99
C GLN A 51 -9.30 9.23 -2.77
N TYR A 52 -8.39 9.71 -1.91
CA TYR A 52 -7.83 8.95 -0.78
C TYR A 52 -7.98 9.73 0.52
N SER A 53 -9.17 10.24 0.81
CA SER A 53 -9.50 10.86 2.11
C SER A 53 -10.34 9.91 2.97
N PRO A 54 -10.30 10.03 4.31
CA PRO A 54 -11.16 9.22 5.18
C PRO A 54 -12.65 9.31 4.84
N ASP A 55 -13.10 10.45 4.30
CA ASP A 55 -14.48 10.68 3.87
C ASP A 55 -14.89 9.86 2.64
N THR A 56 -13.93 9.27 1.92
CA THR A 56 -14.21 8.35 0.80
C THR A 56 -14.50 6.92 1.26
N LEU A 57 -14.27 6.61 2.54
CA LEU A 57 -14.48 5.27 3.07
C LEU A 57 -15.98 5.02 3.35
N PRO A 58 -16.44 3.77 3.18
CA PRO A 58 -17.73 3.35 3.71
C PRO A 58 -17.82 3.64 5.22
N LYS A 59 -18.98 4.12 5.69
CA LYS A 59 -19.17 4.52 7.09
C LYS A 59 -18.80 3.42 8.09
N ASN A 60 -19.18 2.17 7.80
CA ASN A 60 -18.84 1.02 8.63
C ASN A 60 -17.32 0.79 8.74
N VAL A 61 -16.56 1.04 7.67
CA VAL A 61 -15.09 0.92 7.67
C VAL A 61 -14.48 2.07 8.47
N PHE A 62 -14.91 3.30 8.23
CA PHE A 62 -14.44 4.47 9.00
C PHE A 62 -14.71 4.31 10.50
N ASP A 63 -15.93 3.94 10.88
CA ASP A 63 -16.32 3.75 12.27
C ASP A 63 -15.51 2.62 12.91
N ALA A 64 -15.35 1.48 12.23
CA ALA A 64 -14.54 0.37 12.74
C ALA A 64 -13.11 0.83 13.04
N ILE A 65 -12.43 1.48 12.10
CA ILE A 65 -11.05 1.94 12.31
C ILE A 65 -10.93 2.96 13.45
N THR A 66 -11.84 3.94 13.50
CA THR A 66 -11.77 5.01 14.50
C THR A 66 -12.14 4.56 15.91
N GLN A 67 -13.01 3.54 16.05
CA GLN A 67 -13.33 2.94 17.34
C GLN A 67 -12.13 2.26 18.01
N HIS A 68 -11.12 1.82 17.23
CA HIS A 68 -9.88 1.26 17.79
C HIS A 68 -8.93 2.32 18.37
N GLY A 69 -9.29 3.61 18.33
CA GLY A 69 -8.70 4.63 19.22
C GLY A 69 -7.21 4.89 18.99
N ALA A 70 -6.74 4.78 17.74
CA ALA A 70 -5.35 5.10 17.40
C ALA A 70 -4.97 6.50 17.88
N LYS A 71 -3.80 6.61 18.52
CA LYS A 71 -3.16 7.91 18.79
C LYS A 71 -2.99 8.69 17.48
N PRO A 72 -3.05 10.03 17.47
CA PRO A 72 -2.65 10.79 16.27
C PRO A 72 -1.25 10.39 15.77
N VAL A 73 -1.03 10.37 14.45
CA VAL A 73 0.32 10.21 13.91
C VAL A 73 1.15 11.48 14.16
N GLY A 74 2.45 11.31 14.36
CA GLY A 74 3.36 12.36 14.85
C GLY A 74 4.02 13.21 13.76
N PHE A 75 3.49 13.22 12.53
CA PHE A 75 4.06 13.95 11.39
C PHE A 75 2.97 14.66 10.58
N LYS A 76 3.35 15.63 9.75
CA LYS A 76 2.48 16.17 8.71
C LYS A 76 2.73 15.46 7.38
N ARG A 77 4.00 15.44 6.94
CA ARG A 77 4.44 14.76 5.71
C ARG A 77 5.78 14.07 5.93
N ILE A 78 5.93 12.86 5.41
CA ILE A 78 7.20 12.13 5.38
C ILE A 78 7.51 11.77 3.92
N SER A 79 8.74 12.03 3.48
CA SER A 79 9.24 11.59 2.18
C SER A 79 10.36 10.56 2.38
N ILE A 80 10.25 9.43 1.69
CA ILE A 80 11.19 8.32 1.77
C ILE A 80 11.67 7.98 0.36
N GLU A 81 12.97 7.95 0.18
CA GLU A 81 13.59 7.36 -1.01
C GLU A 81 14.18 6.01 -0.63
N SER A 82 14.14 5.05 -1.54
CA SER A 82 14.67 3.72 -1.27
C SER A 82 15.14 3.02 -2.53
N LYS A 83 16.11 2.12 -2.36
CA LYS A 83 16.40 1.09 -3.34
C LYS A 83 15.52 -0.11 -3.08
N VAL A 84 14.97 -0.66 -4.16
CA VAL A 84 14.12 -1.85 -4.14
C VAL A 84 14.83 -2.94 -4.94
N VAL A 85 15.00 -4.11 -4.32
CA VAL A 85 15.51 -5.31 -4.98
C VAL A 85 14.36 -6.30 -5.07
N VAL A 86 14.11 -6.77 -6.29
CA VAL A 86 13.03 -7.69 -6.61
C VAL A 86 13.64 -9.01 -7.06
N ASP A 87 13.43 -10.03 -6.24
CA ASP A 87 13.82 -11.42 -6.50
C ASP A 87 12.61 -12.19 -7.02
N LYS A 88 12.64 -12.53 -8.31
CA LYS A 88 11.59 -13.35 -8.94
C LYS A 88 11.98 -14.82 -8.88
N MET A 89 11.05 -15.68 -8.42
CA MET A 89 11.25 -17.12 -8.50
C MET A 89 11.44 -17.54 -9.96
N GLY A 90 12.60 -18.12 -10.29
CA GLY A 90 12.93 -18.60 -11.63
C GLY A 90 13.62 -17.60 -12.56
N VAL A 91 14.00 -16.41 -12.08
CA VAL A 91 14.88 -15.49 -12.82
C VAL A 91 16.28 -15.54 -12.22
N ALA A 92 17.31 -15.64 -13.07
CA ALA A 92 18.69 -15.83 -12.61
C ALA A 92 19.32 -14.58 -11.96
N VAL A 93 18.78 -13.39 -12.20
CA VAL A 93 19.35 -12.11 -11.74
C VAL A 93 18.27 -11.25 -11.09
N PRO A 94 18.49 -10.77 -9.85
CA PRO A 94 17.61 -9.80 -9.20
C PRO A 94 17.45 -8.52 -10.03
N VAL A 95 16.26 -7.92 -10.00
CA VAL A 95 16.03 -6.61 -10.63
C VAL A 95 16.07 -5.53 -9.55
N SER A 96 16.91 -4.52 -9.75
CA SER A 96 16.93 -3.35 -8.87
C SER A 96 16.14 -2.19 -9.48
N SER A 97 15.43 -1.47 -8.63
CA SER A 97 14.69 -0.25 -8.96
C SER A 97 14.83 0.75 -7.81
N GLU A 98 14.42 1.98 -8.07
CA GLU A 98 14.33 3.03 -7.06
C GLU A 98 12.85 3.26 -6.74
N SER A 99 12.57 3.68 -5.52
CA SER A 99 11.22 4.08 -5.13
C SER A 99 11.25 5.36 -4.32
N GLU A 100 10.26 6.21 -4.57
CA GLU A 100 9.94 7.37 -3.74
C GLU A 100 8.59 7.11 -3.10
N SER A 101 8.42 7.49 -1.85
CA SER A 101 7.16 7.31 -1.12
C SER A 101 6.92 8.53 -0.26
N ILE A 102 5.76 9.13 -0.42
CA ILE A 102 5.29 10.25 0.38
C ILE A 102 4.14 9.74 1.22
N TYR A 103 4.21 10.00 2.52
CA TYR A 103 3.18 9.71 3.50
C TYR A 103 2.64 11.02 4.05
N GLU A 104 1.32 11.17 4.12
CA GLU A 104 0.66 12.34 4.68
C GLU A 104 -0.34 11.95 5.76
N ASN A 105 -0.33 12.70 6.85
CA ASN A 105 -1.29 12.54 7.92
C ASN A 105 -2.71 12.92 7.45
N ALA A 106 -3.66 11.99 7.60
CA ALA A 106 -5.07 12.20 7.30
C ALA A 106 -5.97 12.20 8.55
N GLY A 107 -5.38 12.27 9.75
CA GLY A 107 -6.07 12.25 11.04
C GLY A 107 -6.40 10.83 11.52
N ASN A 108 -6.63 10.65 12.82
CA ASN A 108 -7.14 9.41 13.43
C ASN A 108 -6.39 8.11 13.03
N GLY A 109 -5.07 8.19 12.81
CA GLY A 109 -4.25 7.06 12.37
C GLY A 109 -4.31 6.75 10.88
N PHE A 110 -5.14 7.45 10.10
CA PHE A 110 -5.15 7.37 8.65
C PHE A 110 -3.93 8.09 8.06
N VAL A 111 -3.36 7.46 7.03
CA VAL A 111 -2.19 7.94 6.30
C VAL A 111 -2.47 7.82 4.81
N ARG A 112 -2.39 8.95 4.09
CA ARG A 112 -2.35 8.93 2.63
C ARG A 112 -0.95 8.59 2.17
N GLN A 113 -0.85 7.88 1.07
CA GLN A 113 0.41 7.50 0.48
C GLN A 113 0.37 7.71 -1.02
N VAL A 114 1.42 8.33 -1.56
CA VAL A 114 1.78 8.20 -2.97
C VAL A 114 3.18 7.61 -3.08
N GLY A 115 3.31 6.53 -3.83
CA GLY A 115 4.57 5.88 -4.16
C GLY A 115 4.87 6.02 -5.64
N VAL A 116 6.14 6.18 -5.98
CA VAL A 116 6.64 6.16 -7.37
C VAL A 116 7.67 5.06 -7.47
N THR A 117 7.56 4.19 -8.47
CA THR A 117 8.64 3.26 -8.83
C THR A 117 9.39 3.81 -10.02
N LYS A 118 10.72 3.86 -9.92
CA LYS A 118 11.63 4.34 -10.97
C LYS A 118 12.55 3.21 -11.41
N LEU A 119 12.80 3.15 -12.72
CA LEU A 119 13.79 2.24 -13.32
C LEU A 119 14.76 3.07 -14.13
N ASN A 120 16.04 3.03 -13.77
CA ASN A 120 17.10 3.84 -14.38
C ASN A 120 16.76 5.35 -14.39
N GLY A 121 16.21 5.86 -13.28
CA GLY A 121 15.79 7.25 -13.12
C GLY A 121 14.45 7.64 -13.77
N PHE A 122 13.82 6.75 -14.53
CA PHE A 122 12.53 7.03 -15.18
C PHE A 122 11.36 6.41 -14.40
N GLU A 123 10.34 7.22 -14.14
CA GLU A 123 9.10 6.78 -13.51
C GLU A 123 8.42 5.69 -14.36
N GLN A 124 8.00 4.61 -13.71
CA GLN A 124 7.33 3.46 -14.33
C GLN A 124 5.89 3.34 -13.86
N SER A 125 5.66 3.60 -12.58
CA SER A 125 4.37 3.42 -11.94
C SER A 125 4.21 4.35 -10.76
N TYR A 126 2.94 4.59 -10.45
CA TYR A 126 2.51 5.26 -9.24
C TYR A 126 1.61 4.33 -8.44
N PHE A 127 1.68 4.44 -7.13
CA PHE A 127 0.79 3.76 -6.19
C PHE A 127 0.15 4.82 -5.30
N PHE A 128 -1.17 4.87 -5.26
CA PHE A 128 -1.92 5.74 -4.38
C PHE A 128 -2.65 4.90 -3.36
N ALA A 129 -2.64 5.31 -2.10
CA ALA A 129 -3.37 4.60 -1.07
C ALA A 129 -3.83 5.49 0.09
N LEU A 130 -4.90 5.06 0.73
CA LEU A 130 -5.29 5.44 2.08
C LEU A 130 -5.10 4.20 2.95
N ASN A 131 -4.27 4.33 3.99
CA ASN A 131 -3.94 3.22 4.88
C ASN A 131 -4.20 3.60 6.32
N TYR A 132 -4.47 2.62 7.17
CA TYR A 132 -4.39 2.77 8.61
C TYR A 132 -2.97 2.45 9.08
N ARG A 133 -2.29 3.44 9.68
CA ARG A 133 -0.92 3.34 10.20
C ARG A 133 0.16 2.89 9.21
N GLY A 134 -0.13 2.91 7.90
CA GLY A 134 0.77 2.38 6.86
C GLY A 134 0.81 0.84 6.77
N VAL A 135 -0.09 0.13 7.47
CA VAL A 135 -0.13 -1.35 7.47
C VAL A 135 -1.35 -1.88 6.72
N MET A 136 -2.54 -1.39 7.07
CA MET A 136 -3.80 -1.87 6.50
C MET A 136 -4.22 -0.91 5.39
N ALA A 137 -4.14 -1.36 4.14
CA ALA A 137 -4.67 -0.61 3.01
C ALA A 137 -6.21 -0.63 3.07
N LEU A 138 -6.82 0.55 3.03
CA LEU A 138 -8.27 0.72 3.04
C LEU A 138 -8.81 1.06 1.66
N ARG A 139 -7.98 1.74 0.87
CA ARG A 139 -8.23 2.09 -0.52
C ARG A 139 -6.89 2.20 -1.23
N ALA A 140 -6.75 1.57 -2.38
CA ALA A 140 -5.47 1.55 -3.11
C ALA A 140 -5.63 1.45 -4.62
N GLN A 141 -4.69 2.02 -5.36
CA GLN A 141 -4.65 1.96 -6.82
C GLN A 141 -3.21 2.07 -7.32
N GLY A 142 -2.82 1.18 -8.24
CA GLY A 142 -1.59 1.31 -9.00
C GLY A 142 -1.87 1.83 -10.40
N ILE A 143 -1.16 2.88 -10.85
CA ILE A 143 -1.30 3.47 -12.19
C ILE A 143 0.04 3.41 -12.92
N SER A 144 0.04 2.86 -14.13
CA SER A 144 1.23 2.88 -15.00
C SER A 144 1.39 4.21 -15.72
N VAL A 145 2.63 4.67 -15.92
CA VAL A 145 2.90 5.89 -16.71
C VAL A 145 2.39 5.79 -18.15
N ASN A 146 2.25 4.58 -18.67
CA ASN A 146 1.74 4.31 -20.02
C ASN A 146 0.28 3.81 -20.02
N ALA A 147 -0.43 3.90 -18.89
CA ALA A 147 -1.83 3.48 -18.83
C ALA A 147 -2.69 4.40 -19.72
N THR A 148 -3.49 3.79 -20.59
CA THR A 148 -4.47 4.52 -21.42
C THR A 148 -5.86 4.52 -20.82
N THR A 149 -6.11 3.61 -19.87
CA THR A 149 -7.36 3.48 -19.12
C THR A 149 -7.07 3.55 -17.63
N MET A 150 -8.00 4.14 -16.86
CA MET A 150 -7.87 4.21 -15.42
C MET A 150 -8.01 2.78 -14.84
N PRO A 151 -7.00 2.25 -14.13
CA PRO A 151 -7.11 0.96 -13.46
C PRO A 151 -8.15 1.02 -12.34
N PRO A 152 -8.77 -0.11 -11.97
CA PRO A 152 -9.73 -0.13 -10.89
C PRO A 152 -9.07 0.23 -9.55
N ILE A 153 -9.86 0.80 -8.65
CA ILE A 153 -9.48 1.06 -7.26
C ILE A 153 -9.89 -0.15 -6.43
N ALA A 154 -8.96 -0.66 -5.63
CA ALA A 154 -9.24 -1.65 -4.60
C ALA A 154 -9.76 -0.93 -3.36
N ASP A 155 -10.87 -1.43 -2.80
CA ASP A 155 -11.60 -0.82 -1.69
C ASP A 155 -11.90 -1.86 -0.61
N THR A 156 -11.55 -1.53 0.63
CA THR A 156 -12.12 -2.21 1.80
C THR A 156 -13.55 -1.74 1.97
N ILE A 157 -14.50 -2.66 1.89
CA ILE A 157 -15.94 -2.38 2.02
C ILE A 157 -16.50 -2.79 3.38
N SER A 158 -15.78 -3.65 4.11
CA SER A 158 -16.10 -4.03 5.49
C SER A 158 -14.84 -4.39 6.24
N VAL A 159 -14.80 -4.02 7.52
CA VAL A 159 -13.81 -4.49 8.48
C VAL A 159 -14.53 -5.42 9.42
N ASN A 160 -14.27 -6.72 9.29
CA ASN A 160 -15.00 -7.77 9.99
C ASN A 160 -14.42 -8.00 11.39
N HIS A 161 -13.12 -7.75 11.55
CA HIS A 161 -12.41 -7.93 12.81
C HIS A 161 -11.14 -7.09 12.84
N ILE A 162 -10.86 -6.48 13.99
CA ILE A 162 -9.54 -5.96 14.34
C ILE A 162 -9.31 -6.36 15.80
N ASP A 163 -8.16 -6.95 16.06
CA ASP A 163 -7.69 -7.27 17.41
C ASP A 163 -6.32 -6.63 17.64
N GLY A 164 -6.12 -6.11 18.85
CA GLY A 164 -4.90 -5.39 19.23
C GLY A 164 -4.75 -4.02 18.57
N SER A 165 -3.50 -3.55 18.55
CA SER A 165 -3.10 -2.32 17.87
C SER A 165 -1.72 -2.51 17.24
N VAL A 166 -1.40 -1.69 16.23
CA VAL A 166 -0.10 -1.75 15.56
C VAL A 166 1.07 -1.47 16.51
N GLU A 167 0.84 -0.67 17.56
CA GLU A 167 1.82 -0.42 18.62
C GLU A 167 1.94 -1.58 19.65
N GLY A 168 1.05 -2.58 19.59
CA GLY A 168 1.04 -3.73 20.47
C GLY A 168 1.98 -4.84 20.02
N SER A 169 2.19 -5.85 20.87
CA SER A 169 3.03 -7.02 20.53
C SER A 169 2.43 -7.88 19.42
N HIS A 170 1.12 -7.80 19.24
CA HIS A 170 0.35 -8.57 18.27
C HIS A 170 -0.89 -7.78 17.87
N PHE A 171 -1.25 -7.87 16.61
CA PHE A 171 -2.54 -7.41 16.12
C PHE A 171 -2.94 -8.24 14.92
N SER A 172 -4.23 -8.44 14.74
CA SER A 172 -4.76 -9.13 13.57
C SER A 172 -5.95 -8.37 13.02
N TYR A 173 -6.24 -8.55 11.74
CA TYR A 173 -7.44 -7.99 11.15
C TYR A 173 -7.99 -8.86 10.03
N ALA A 174 -9.30 -8.77 9.85
CA ALA A 174 -10.01 -9.37 8.73
C ALA A 174 -10.91 -8.32 8.09
N ALA A 175 -10.88 -8.27 6.77
CA ALA A 175 -11.63 -7.30 5.98
C ALA A 175 -12.21 -7.96 4.74
N THR A 176 -13.25 -7.35 4.21
CA THR A 176 -13.79 -7.67 2.89
C THR A 176 -13.41 -6.55 1.94
N GLU A 177 -12.75 -6.92 0.85
CA GLU A 177 -12.30 -6.01 -0.20
C GLU A 177 -13.04 -6.29 -1.51
N THR A 178 -13.11 -5.28 -2.36
CA THR A 178 -13.55 -5.41 -3.75
C THR A 178 -12.79 -4.42 -4.61
N THR A 179 -13.07 -4.42 -5.91
CA THR A 179 -12.63 -3.34 -6.78
C THR A 179 -13.83 -2.59 -7.32
N ASN A 180 -13.69 -1.29 -7.58
CA ASN A 180 -14.76 -0.44 -8.13
C ASN A 180 -15.12 -0.72 -9.61
N MET A 181 -14.78 -1.90 -10.12
CA MET A 181 -15.14 -2.35 -11.45
C MET A 181 -16.50 -3.07 -11.41
N PRO A 182 -17.40 -2.82 -12.38
CA PRO A 182 -18.67 -3.53 -12.46
C PRO A 182 -18.47 -5.05 -12.52
N GLY A 183 -19.19 -5.79 -11.68
CA GLY A 183 -19.14 -7.26 -11.63
C GLY A 183 -17.95 -7.84 -10.85
N SER A 184 -17.16 -7.01 -10.16
CA SER A 184 -16.09 -7.50 -9.29
C SER A 184 -16.61 -8.33 -8.14
N ALA A 185 -15.98 -9.48 -7.92
CA ALA A 185 -16.21 -10.29 -6.73
C ALA A 185 -15.68 -9.56 -5.48
N THR A 186 -16.29 -9.86 -4.34
CA THR A 186 -15.70 -9.54 -3.04
C THR A 186 -14.70 -10.62 -2.66
N ILE A 187 -13.64 -10.21 -1.98
CA ILE A 187 -12.67 -11.13 -1.41
C ILE A 187 -12.56 -10.88 0.09
N GLU A 188 -12.35 -11.94 0.84
CA GLU A 188 -11.99 -11.83 2.25
C GLU A 188 -10.48 -11.89 2.39
N VAL A 189 -9.94 -10.92 3.10
CA VAL A 189 -8.52 -10.87 3.46
C VAL A 189 -8.39 -10.98 4.96
N ARG A 190 -7.36 -11.69 5.39
CA ARG A 190 -6.99 -11.78 6.80
C ARG A 190 -5.50 -11.59 6.94
N TYR A 191 -5.11 -10.80 7.92
CA TYR A 191 -3.73 -10.55 8.27
C TYR A 191 -3.52 -10.84 9.74
N ASP A 192 -2.40 -11.50 10.01
CA ASP A 192 -1.95 -11.80 11.35
C ASP A 192 -0.57 -11.20 11.56
N CYS A 193 -0.42 -10.26 12.50
CA CYS A 193 0.78 -9.45 12.63
C CYS A 193 1.39 -9.56 14.03
N SER A 194 2.71 -9.60 14.08
CA SER A 194 3.48 -9.63 15.33
C SER A 194 4.56 -8.56 15.32
N ALA A 195 4.76 -7.90 16.46
CA ALA A 195 5.83 -6.94 16.64
C ALA A 195 7.09 -7.64 17.16
N GLY A 196 8.23 -7.32 16.54
CA GLY A 196 9.55 -7.71 16.98
C GLY A 196 10.08 -6.86 18.12
N LYS A 197 11.39 -6.98 18.38
CA LYS A 197 12.05 -6.17 19.41
C LYS A 197 12.21 -4.72 18.94
N SER A 198 12.07 -3.79 19.87
CA SER A 198 12.37 -2.38 19.62
C SER A 198 13.88 -2.16 19.45
N TYR A 199 14.24 -1.27 18.53
CA TYR A 199 15.59 -0.86 18.17
C TYR A 199 15.62 0.63 17.76
N PRO A 200 16.80 1.28 17.75
CA PRO A 200 16.90 2.66 17.25
C PRO A 200 16.54 2.74 15.76
N ALA A 201 15.60 3.62 15.39
CA ALA A 201 15.16 3.77 13.99
C ALA A 201 16.31 4.17 13.03
N SER A 202 17.41 4.71 13.57
CA SER A 202 18.65 4.96 12.85
C SER A 202 19.28 3.72 12.20
N GLN A 203 18.89 2.51 12.61
CA GLN A 203 19.28 1.26 11.95
C GLN A 203 18.59 1.07 10.59
N ILE A 204 17.39 1.63 10.39
CA ILE A 204 16.72 1.66 9.08
C ILE A 204 17.38 2.71 8.19
N ASN A 205 17.54 3.92 8.72
CA ASN A 205 18.29 5.00 8.08
C ASN A 205 18.72 6.04 9.14
N PRO A 206 19.96 6.55 9.12
CA PRO A 206 20.48 7.47 10.14
C PRO A 206 19.67 8.76 10.35
N MET A 207 18.88 9.20 9.37
CA MET A 207 18.04 10.40 9.46
C MET A 207 16.73 10.15 10.23
N ILE A 208 16.39 8.89 10.52
CA ILE A 208 15.16 8.52 11.21
C ILE A 208 15.41 8.57 12.72
N GLN A 209 14.60 9.37 13.42
CA GLN A 209 14.70 9.58 14.86
C GLN A 209 13.76 8.66 15.64
N GLY A 210 14.13 8.38 16.88
CA GLY A 210 13.30 7.65 17.84
C GLY A 210 13.44 6.13 17.75
N PRO A 211 12.61 5.40 18.50
CA PRO A 211 12.55 3.95 18.43
C PRO A 211 11.75 3.49 17.21
N ALA A 212 12.11 2.30 16.74
CA ALA A 212 11.36 1.52 15.77
C ALA A 212 11.29 0.07 16.22
N HIS A 213 10.34 -0.69 15.70
CA HIS A 213 10.31 -2.14 15.83
C HIS A 213 9.85 -2.76 14.53
N ASP A 214 10.26 -4.00 14.28
CA ASP A 214 9.75 -4.74 13.13
C ASP A 214 8.30 -5.14 13.36
N VAL A 215 7.47 -5.06 12.33
CA VAL A 215 6.13 -5.63 12.32
C VAL A 215 6.06 -6.62 11.18
N GLU A 216 5.96 -7.91 11.50
CA GLU A 216 5.81 -8.96 10.51
C GLU A 216 4.34 -9.39 10.44
N CYS A 217 3.75 -9.24 9.25
CA CYS A 217 2.37 -9.56 8.95
C CYS A 217 2.29 -10.72 7.96
N HIS A 218 1.50 -11.73 8.30
CA HIS A 218 1.20 -12.88 7.45
C HIS A 218 -0.19 -12.67 6.84
N SER A 219 -0.26 -12.60 5.51
CA SER A 219 -1.54 -12.62 4.79
C SER A 219 -2.02 -14.07 4.68
N LEU A 220 -3.23 -14.32 5.13
CA LEU A 220 -3.86 -15.63 5.20
C LEU A 220 -4.99 -15.73 4.17
N ASN A 221 -5.11 -16.87 3.50
CA ASN A 221 -6.32 -17.16 2.72
C ASN A 221 -7.48 -17.61 3.64
N VAL A 222 -8.64 -17.86 3.05
CA VAL A 222 -9.85 -18.33 3.76
C VAL A 222 -9.66 -19.65 4.52
N ASN A 223 -8.66 -20.45 4.17
CA ASN A 223 -8.31 -21.71 4.84
C ASN A 223 -7.24 -21.52 5.94
N GLY A 224 -6.83 -20.28 6.24
CA GLY A 224 -5.78 -19.98 7.22
C GLY A 224 -4.35 -20.29 6.73
N VAL A 225 -4.15 -20.51 5.44
CA VAL A 225 -2.81 -20.75 4.87
C VAL A 225 -2.14 -19.41 4.58
N VAL A 226 -0.88 -19.27 5.00
CA VAL A 226 -0.04 -18.10 4.68
C VAL A 226 0.22 -18.05 3.18
N ILE A 227 -0.27 -17.00 2.54
CA ILE A 227 -0.07 -16.71 1.11
C ILE A 227 0.91 -15.55 0.87
N GLY A 228 1.41 -14.95 1.94
CA GLY A 228 2.37 -13.87 1.87
C GLY A 228 2.83 -13.41 3.25
N ILE A 229 4.03 -12.84 3.28
CA ILE A 229 4.67 -12.29 4.47
C ILE A 229 5.11 -10.88 4.11
N THR A 230 4.81 -9.92 4.97
CA THR A 230 5.23 -8.54 4.82
C THR A 230 5.87 -8.08 6.11
N ARG A 231 7.08 -7.51 6.02
CA ARG A 231 7.77 -6.92 7.16
C ARG A 231 7.85 -5.41 6.99
N TYR A 232 7.39 -4.71 8.01
CA TYR A 232 7.47 -3.28 8.14
C TYR A 232 8.48 -2.89 9.22
N GLY A 233 9.10 -1.73 9.08
CA GLY A 233 9.68 -1.00 10.21
C GLY A 233 8.63 -0.02 10.72
N TYR A 234 8.08 -0.26 11.91
CA TYR A 234 7.16 0.67 12.54
C TYR A 234 7.95 1.76 13.27
N LEU A 235 7.75 3.01 12.86
CA LEU A 235 8.48 4.15 13.40
C LEU A 235 7.66 4.78 14.53
N GLU A 236 7.97 4.45 15.78
CA GLU A 236 7.13 4.78 16.93
C GLU A 236 6.95 6.29 17.13
N LYS A 237 8.01 7.09 16.89
CA LYS A 237 7.93 8.56 16.97
C LYS A 237 6.87 9.12 16.01
N TYR A 238 6.76 8.55 14.81
CA TYR A 238 5.88 9.03 13.75
C TYR A 238 4.53 8.32 13.75
N GLY A 239 4.42 7.15 14.36
CA GLY A 239 3.21 6.34 14.39
C GLY A 239 2.83 5.76 13.02
N VAL A 240 3.83 5.39 12.20
CA VAL A 240 3.60 4.83 10.85
C VAL A 240 4.58 3.69 10.54
N ALA A 241 4.05 2.67 9.87
CA ALA A 241 4.80 1.55 9.31
C ALA A 241 5.34 1.87 7.92
N VAL A 242 6.60 1.53 7.68
CA VAL A 242 7.24 1.61 6.36
C VAL A 242 7.56 0.19 5.90
N LEU A 243 7.15 -0.17 4.69
CA LEU A 243 7.45 -1.48 4.09
C LEU A 243 8.97 -1.65 3.94
N ILE A 244 9.53 -2.74 4.49
CA ILE A 244 10.96 -3.09 4.37
C ILE A 244 11.15 -4.36 3.54
N HIS A 245 10.22 -5.30 3.63
CA HIS A 245 10.28 -6.55 2.90
C HIS A 245 8.89 -7.11 2.63
N SER A 246 8.70 -7.74 1.48
CA SER A 246 7.51 -8.53 1.18
C SER A 246 7.88 -9.80 0.43
N LYS A 247 7.10 -10.86 0.66
CA LYS A 247 7.27 -12.16 0.03
C LYS A 247 5.92 -12.80 -0.20
N ASN A 248 5.74 -13.38 -1.38
CA ASN A 248 4.62 -14.24 -1.73
C ASN A 248 5.14 -15.39 -2.63
N PRO A 249 4.29 -16.36 -3.03
CA PRO A 249 4.72 -17.47 -3.86
C PRO A 249 5.34 -17.10 -5.21
N SER A 250 5.11 -15.88 -5.71
CA SER A 250 5.60 -15.42 -7.02
C SER A 250 6.82 -14.50 -6.92
N LEU A 251 7.02 -13.85 -5.77
CA LEU A 251 7.94 -12.72 -5.66
C LEU A 251 8.45 -12.52 -4.24
N GLU A 252 9.71 -12.11 -4.13
CA GLU A 252 10.28 -11.52 -2.93
C GLU A 252 10.82 -10.12 -3.25
N THR A 253 10.61 -9.17 -2.37
CA THR A 253 11.03 -7.78 -2.53
C THR A 253 11.63 -7.26 -1.23
N SER A 254 12.79 -6.64 -1.34
CA SER A 254 13.47 -5.97 -0.23
C SER A 254 13.62 -4.48 -0.52
N LYS A 255 13.38 -3.64 0.47
CA LYS A 255 13.49 -2.18 0.38
C LYS A 255 14.53 -1.68 1.37
N THR A 256 15.49 -0.91 0.89
CA THR A 256 16.51 -0.23 1.71
C THR A 256 16.29 1.26 1.64
N VAL A 257 16.01 1.90 2.78
CA VAL A 257 15.77 3.34 2.87
C VAL A 257 17.08 4.11 2.66
N THR A 258 17.14 4.88 1.59
CA THR A 258 18.31 5.70 1.24
C THR A 258 18.16 7.14 1.70
N SER A 259 16.95 7.67 1.74
CA SER A 259 16.65 9.02 2.22
C SER A 259 15.37 9.04 3.05
N PHE A 260 15.31 9.95 4.04
CA PHE A 260 14.15 10.19 4.88
C PHE A 260 14.09 11.68 5.23
N LYS A 261 12.92 12.30 5.00
CA LYS A 261 12.66 13.69 5.35
C LYS A 261 11.28 13.79 6.03
N GLU A 262 11.24 14.46 7.18
CA GLU A 262 10.03 14.84 7.91
C GLU A 262 9.76 16.34 7.70
N GLU A 263 8.50 16.70 7.47
CA GLU A 263 7.99 18.09 7.40
C GLU A 263 6.89 18.36 8.43
#